data_AF-A0A5D3AGW7-F1
#
_entry.id   AF-A0A5D3AGW7-F1
#
_cell.length_a   1.000
_cell.length_b   1.000
_cell.length_c   1.000
_cell.angle_alpha   90.00
_cell.angle_beta   90.00
_cell.angle_gamma   90.00
#
_symmetry.space_group_name_H-M   'P 1'
#
loop_
_entity.id
_entity.type
_entity.pdbx_description
1 polymer ?
#
loop_
_entity_poly.entity_id
_entity_poly.type
_entity_poly.pdbx_seq_one_letter_code
_entity_poly.pdbx_strand_id
1 'polypeptide(L)'
;MLELILIDDILFALVGIEGRYISIKRVHGKADVVSFQVDASMDLALQELAKRIFPLCESYLLIDEFVESRSQFKHGLVNHAFAAALRAFLLDYQAMVAQLEHQFRLRRLSIQGLWFYCQPMMGSMQALSTVIRKVSANNYAGSAVLNLLQSQAKAVAGDSAVRSLLEKMTHSASNAYLSILERWIYEGVIDDPYGEFFIAENKSLQKIMMLSIGGNVIVSRRTFLASLQILLVQY
;
A
#
# COMPACT_ATOMS: atom_id res chain seq x y z
N MET A 1 4.34 18.93 -32.08
CA MET A 1 3.63 19.88 -31.19
C MET A 1 2.60 19.15 -30.33
N LEU A 2 1.68 18.39 -30.92
CA LEU A 2 0.67 17.59 -30.19
C LEU A 2 1.28 16.57 -29.20
N GLU A 3 2.36 15.87 -29.59
CA GLU A 3 3.03 14.91 -28.69
C GLU A 3 3.54 15.58 -27.40
N LEU A 4 4.11 16.78 -27.49
CA LEU A 4 4.63 17.51 -26.33
C LEU A 4 3.51 17.93 -25.38
N ILE A 5 2.35 18.31 -25.94
CA ILE A 5 1.17 18.68 -25.15
C ILE A 5 0.62 17.44 -24.43
N LEU A 6 0.60 16.28 -25.11
CA LEU A 6 0.18 15.03 -24.49
C LEU A 6 1.14 14.57 -23.39
N ILE A 7 2.46 14.71 -23.60
CA ILE A 7 3.44 14.37 -22.55
C ILE A 7 3.25 15.24 -21.32
N ASP A 8 3.01 16.55 -21.49
CA ASP A 8 2.73 17.48 -20.40
C ASP A 8 1.48 17.05 -19.60
N ASP A 9 0.39 16.73 -20.31
CA ASP A 9 -0.84 16.22 -19.68
C ASP A 9 -0.66 14.86 -18.99
N ILE A 10 0.17 13.97 -19.54
CA ILE A 10 0.50 12.69 -18.89
C ILE A 10 1.30 12.94 -17.60
N LEU A 11 2.25 13.88 -17.60
CA LEU A 11 3.01 14.24 -16.40
C LEU A 11 2.08 14.78 -15.31
N PHE A 12 1.10 15.62 -15.66
CA PHE A 12 0.05 16.03 -14.72
C PHE A 12 -0.77 14.83 -14.21
N ALA A 13 -1.19 13.93 -15.10
CA ALA A 13 -1.95 12.74 -14.73
C ALA A 13 -1.17 11.79 -13.81
N LEU A 14 0.15 11.69 -13.95
CA LEU A 14 1.02 10.88 -13.09
C LEU A 14 1.06 11.39 -11.63
N VAL A 15 0.77 12.67 -11.41
CA VAL A 15 0.66 13.28 -10.07
C VAL A 15 -0.81 13.39 -9.62
N GLY A 16 -1.76 12.90 -10.43
CA GLY A 16 -3.18 12.93 -10.10
C GLY A 16 -3.87 14.27 -10.42
N ILE A 17 -3.26 15.10 -11.27
CA ILE A 17 -3.78 16.40 -11.70
C ILE A 17 -4.46 16.24 -13.07
N GLU A 18 -5.62 16.85 -13.25
CA GLU A 18 -6.30 16.87 -14.55
C GLU A 18 -5.56 17.75 -15.57
N GLY A 19 -5.40 17.23 -16.78
CA GLY A 19 -4.77 17.92 -17.91
C GLY A 19 -5.80 18.56 -18.85
N ARG A 20 -5.34 19.04 -20.01
CA ARG A 20 -6.22 19.63 -21.04
C ARG A 20 -6.96 18.60 -21.88
N TYR A 21 -6.27 17.51 -22.21
CA TYR A 21 -6.73 16.40 -23.04
C TYR A 21 -6.91 15.10 -22.25
N ILE A 22 -6.44 15.04 -21.00
CA ILE A 22 -6.62 13.91 -20.09
C ILE A 22 -7.52 14.34 -18.94
N SER A 23 -8.68 13.70 -18.85
CA SER A 23 -9.66 13.92 -17.77
C SER A 23 -9.65 12.74 -16.79
N ILE A 24 -9.84 13.04 -15.51
CA ILE A 24 -9.86 12.04 -14.43
C ILE A 24 -11.29 11.87 -13.95
N LYS A 25 -11.95 10.80 -14.40
CA LYS A 25 -13.32 10.50 -13.98
C LYS A 25 -13.32 9.57 -12.79
N ARG A 26 -13.84 10.06 -11.66
CA ARG A 26 -14.10 9.25 -10.47
C ARG A 26 -15.51 8.68 -10.53
N VAL A 27 -15.61 7.38 -10.80
CA VAL A 27 -16.90 6.71 -10.82
C VAL A 27 -17.26 6.34 -9.38
N HIS A 28 -18.06 7.19 -8.75
CA HIS A 28 -18.54 6.96 -7.39
C HIS A 28 -19.52 5.78 -7.38
N GLY A 29 -19.07 4.62 -6.89
CA GLY A 29 -19.81 3.36 -6.81
C GLY A 29 -19.30 2.45 -5.68
N LYS A 30 -19.65 1.16 -5.71
CA LYS A 30 -19.24 0.17 -4.67
C LYS A 30 -17.72 -0.09 -4.59
N ALA A 31 -16.99 0.27 -5.63
CA ALA A 31 -15.54 0.39 -5.64
C ALA A 31 -15.27 1.76 -6.27
N ASP A 32 -14.62 2.66 -5.55
CA ASP A 32 -14.21 3.94 -6.12
C ASP A 32 -13.14 3.66 -7.18
N VAL A 33 -13.57 3.63 -8.44
CA VAL A 33 -12.69 3.34 -9.58
C VAL A 33 -12.45 4.67 -10.28
N VAL A 34 -11.19 5.10 -10.20
CA VAL A 34 -10.70 6.21 -11.01
C VAL A 34 -10.46 5.69 -12.42
N SER A 35 -10.99 6.38 -13.41
CA SER A 35 -10.77 6.07 -14.83
C SER A 35 -10.22 7.30 -15.54
N PHE A 36 -9.19 7.08 -16.36
CA PHE A 36 -8.58 8.13 -17.18
C PHE A 36 -9.13 8.07 -18.60
N GLN A 37 -9.49 9.22 -19.15
CA GLN A 37 -9.97 9.34 -20.53
C GLN A 37 -9.14 10.36 -21.30
N VAL A 38 -8.68 9.96 -22.49
CA VAL A 38 -8.06 10.85 -23.47
C VAL A 38 -9.16 11.42 -24.37
N ASP A 39 -9.05 12.70 -24.72
CA ASP A 39 -9.91 13.36 -25.69
C ASP A 39 -9.90 12.66 -27.06
N ALA A 40 -11.08 12.48 -27.65
CA ALA A 40 -11.27 11.80 -28.92
C ALA A 40 -10.69 12.55 -30.13
N SER A 41 -10.36 13.85 -29.98
CA SER A 41 -9.70 14.67 -31.01
C SER A 41 -8.22 14.33 -31.22
N MET A 42 -7.62 13.55 -30.31
CA MET A 42 -6.23 13.11 -30.41
C MET A 42 -6.08 11.93 -31.39
N ASP A 43 -4.92 11.84 -32.05
CA ASP A 43 -4.62 10.70 -32.93
C ASP A 43 -4.65 9.35 -32.19
N LEU A 44 -5.15 8.30 -32.86
CA LEU A 44 -5.37 6.99 -32.25
C LEU A 44 -4.07 6.38 -31.69
N ALA A 45 -2.93 6.55 -32.37
CA ALA A 45 -1.67 6.02 -31.89
C ALA A 45 -1.23 6.70 -30.58
N LEU A 46 -1.41 8.01 -30.48
CA LEU A 46 -1.11 8.77 -29.27
C LEU A 46 -2.06 8.42 -28.12
N GLN A 47 -3.35 8.20 -28.41
CA GLN A 47 -4.30 7.72 -27.41
C GLN A 47 -3.89 6.35 -26.84
N GLU A 48 -3.51 5.40 -27.70
CA GLU A 48 -3.09 4.06 -27.26
C GLU A 48 -1.80 4.10 -26.43
N LEU A 49 -0.87 5.01 -26.74
CA LEU A 49 0.34 5.20 -25.94
C LEU A 49 0.04 5.81 -24.56
N ALA A 50 -0.85 6.80 -24.49
CA ALA A 50 -1.28 7.38 -23.21
C ALA A 50 -2.01 6.35 -22.33
N LYS A 51 -2.91 5.55 -22.93
CA LYS A 51 -3.66 4.50 -22.24
C LYS A 51 -2.77 3.45 -21.56
N ARG A 52 -1.58 3.19 -22.09
CA ARG A 52 -0.62 2.27 -21.46
C ARG A 52 -0.16 2.75 -20.09
N ILE A 53 -0.09 4.06 -19.87
CA ILE A 53 0.43 4.69 -18.64
C ILE A 53 -0.66 4.82 -17.57
N PHE A 54 -1.93 4.86 -17.96
CA PHE A 54 -3.06 5.04 -17.03
C PHE A 54 -3.13 4.05 -15.86
N PRO A 55 -2.84 2.75 -16.01
CA PRO A 55 -2.80 1.83 -14.87
C PRO A 55 -1.83 2.27 -13.76
N LEU A 56 -0.75 2.98 -14.11
CA LEU A 56 0.18 3.55 -13.14
C LEU A 56 -0.45 4.72 -12.40
N CYS A 57 -1.10 5.65 -13.13
CA CYS A 57 -1.79 6.79 -12.54
C CYS A 57 -2.95 6.36 -11.62
N GLU A 58 -3.72 5.35 -12.02
CA GLU A 58 -4.80 4.77 -11.21
C GLU A 58 -4.26 4.14 -9.92
N SER A 59 -3.13 3.44 -10.01
CA SER A 59 -2.47 2.84 -8.85
C SER A 59 -1.97 3.91 -7.88
N TYR A 60 -1.34 4.97 -8.41
CA TYR A 60 -0.87 6.11 -7.62
C TYR A 60 -2.01 6.76 -6.83
N LEU A 61 -3.09 7.13 -7.50
CA LEU A 61 -4.24 7.80 -6.85
C LEU A 61 -4.85 6.94 -5.74
N LEU A 62 -4.98 5.63 -5.96
CA LEU A 62 -5.52 4.73 -4.95
C LEU A 62 -4.59 4.58 -3.73
N ILE A 63 -3.28 4.53 -3.95
CA ILE A 63 -2.30 4.44 -2.86
C ILE A 63 -2.27 5.76 -2.09
N ASP A 64 -2.27 6.90 -2.79
CA ASP A 64 -2.27 8.24 -2.20
C ASP A 64 -3.54 8.47 -1.34
N GLU A 65 -4.71 8.12 -1.86
CA GLU A 65 -5.96 8.19 -1.11
C GLU A 65 -5.97 7.27 0.12
N PHE A 66 -5.43 6.05 0.00
CA PHE A 66 -5.32 5.14 1.13
C PHE A 66 -4.40 5.71 2.22
N VAL A 67 -3.28 6.30 1.80
CA VAL A 67 -2.33 6.95 2.70
C VAL A 67 -3.00 8.12 3.45
N GLU A 68 -3.75 8.96 2.75
CA GLU A 68 -4.44 10.11 3.35
C GLU A 68 -5.62 9.69 4.25
N SER A 69 -6.43 8.71 3.83
CA SER A 69 -7.55 8.20 4.63
C SER A 69 -7.10 7.49 5.91
N ARG A 70 -5.99 6.75 5.87
CA ARG A 70 -5.44 6.01 7.02
C ARG A 70 -4.52 6.85 7.91
N SER A 71 -4.28 8.11 7.56
CA SER A 71 -3.73 9.12 8.49
C SER A 71 -4.68 9.48 9.63
N GLN A 72 -5.98 9.17 9.48
CA GLN A 72 -6.97 9.39 10.54
C GLN A 72 -6.79 8.36 11.66
N PHE A 73 -6.85 8.84 12.92
CA PHE A 73 -6.66 8.14 14.21
C PHE A 73 -7.61 6.93 14.48
N LYS A 74 -8.08 6.19 13.48
CA LYS A 74 -9.05 5.09 13.65
C LYS A 74 -8.58 3.74 13.15
N HIS A 75 -7.38 3.64 12.57
CA HIS A 75 -7.03 2.50 11.74
C HIS A 75 -5.99 1.55 12.33
N GLY A 76 -5.40 1.86 13.49
CA GLY A 76 -4.45 0.96 14.13
C GLY A 76 -2.98 1.29 13.84
N LEU A 77 -2.11 0.93 14.79
CA LEU A 77 -0.65 1.10 14.73
C LEU A 77 -0.03 0.38 13.54
N VAL A 78 -0.50 -0.84 13.22
CA VAL A 78 0.03 -1.61 12.07
C VAL A 78 -0.32 -0.92 10.75
N ASN A 79 -1.57 -0.46 10.61
CA ASN A 79 -1.99 0.30 9.43
C ASN A 79 -1.27 1.65 9.31
N HIS A 80 -0.98 2.33 10.43
CA HIS A 80 -0.18 3.56 10.40
C HIS A 80 1.25 3.30 9.94
N ALA A 81 1.90 2.24 10.42
CA ALA A 81 3.24 1.85 9.99
C ALA A 81 3.28 1.43 8.52
N PHE A 82 2.23 0.75 8.04
CA PHE A 82 2.07 0.42 6.63
C PHE A 82 1.86 1.68 5.77
N ALA A 83 0.98 2.60 6.19
CA ALA A 83 0.76 3.88 5.49
C ALA A 83 2.04 4.75 5.44
N ALA A 84 2.84 4.76 6.52
CA ALA A 84 4.13 5.44 6.54
C ALA A 84 5.13 4.84 5.54
N ALA A 85 5.19 3.50 5.45
CA ALA A 85 6.03 2.83 4.47
C ALA A 85 5.56 3.09 3.02
N LEU A 86 4.24 3.13 2.78
CA LEU A 86 3.68 3.53 1.49
C LEU A 86 4.05 4.97 1.13
N ARG A 87 4.00 5.92 2.08
CA ARG A 87 4.46 7.31 1.85
C ARG A 87 5.91 7.36 1.38
N ALA A 88 6.80 6.64 2.06
CA ALA A 88 8.20 6.59 1.68
C ALA A 88 8.38 6.09 0.23
N PHE A 89 7.63 5.06 -0.16
CA PHE A 89 7.62 4.57 -1.54
C PHE A 89 7.04 5.58 -2.55
N LEU A 90 6.00 6.33 -2.18
CA LEU A 90 5.44 7.38 -3.03
C LEU A 90 6.43 8.53 -3.26
N LEU A 91 7.32 8.83 -2.31
CA LEU A 91 8.37 9.82 -2.52
C LEU A 91 9.36 9.38 -3.60
N ASP A 92 9.74 8.11 -3.65
CA ASP A 92 10.59 7.57 -4.71
C ASP A 92 9.90 7.67 -6.09
N TYR A 93 8.59 7.41 -6.14
CA TYR A 93 7.78 7.61 -7.35
C TYR A 93 7.76 9.08 -7.78
N GLN A 94 7.52 10.01 -6.86
CA GLN A 94 7.51 11.45 -7.15
C GLN A 94 8.88 11.94 -7.63
N ALA A 95 9.97 11.39 -7.09
CA ALA A 95 11.32 11.67 -7.57
C ALA A 95 11.53 11.23 -9.03
N MET A 96 11.00 10.06 -9.42
CA MET A 96 11.01 9.62 -10.81
C MET A 96 10.22 10.58 -11.71
N VAL A 97 9.01 10.98 -11.30
CA VAL A 97 8.19 11.93 -12.08
C VAL A 97 8.91 13.27 -12.23
N ALA A 98 9.53 13.79 -11.17
CA ALA A 98 10.31 15.02 -11.22
C ALA A 98 11.51 14.94 -12.19
N GLN A 99 12.15 13.77 -12.29
CA GLN A 99 13.21 13.53 -13.28
C GLN A 99 12.66 13.55 -14.71
N LEU A 100 11.47 12.97 -14.94
CA LEU A 100 10.81 13.00 -16.25
C LEU A 100 10.44 14.43 -16.65
N GLU A 101 9.85 15.21 -15.74
CA GLU A 101 9.56 16.61 -15.98
C GLU A 101 10.83 17.41 -16.34
N HIS A 102 11.94 17.14 -15.67
CA HIS A 102 13.21 17.76 -15.99
C HIS A 102 13.68 17.41 -17.41
N GLN A 103 13.62 16.13 -17.82
CA GLN A 103 13.94 15.71 -19.19
C GLN A 103 12.99 16.33 -20.23
N PHE A 104 11.72 16.49 -19.88
CA PHE A 104 10.73 17.16 -20.72
C PHE A 104 11.06 18.64 -20.92
N ARG A 105 11.45 19.36 -19.86
CA ARG A 105 11.91 20.76 -19.94
C ARG A 105 13.15 20.90 -20.85
N LEU A 106 14.04 19.91 -20.85
CA LEU A 106 15.20 19.84 -21.74
C LEU A 106 14.86 19.42 -23.19
N ARG A 107 13.59 19.17 -23.51
CA ARG A 107 13.12 18.65 -24.82
C ARG A 107 13.75 17.31 -25.22
N ARG A 108 14.15 16.50 -24.24
CA ARG A 108 14.78 15.18 -24.45
C ARG A 108 13.85 14.01 -24.20
N LEU A 109 12.64 14.27 -23.71
CA LEU A 109 11.66 13.23 -23.41
C LEU A 109 10.75 13.00 -24.61
N SER A 110 10.70 11.76 -25.09
CA SER A 110 9.67 11.27 -26.03
C SER A 110 8.62 10.47 -25.27
N ILE A 111 7.46 10.25 -25.88
CA ILE A 111 6.39 9.45 -25.24
C ILE A 111 6.82 8.00 -24.98
N GLN A 112 7.64 7.44 -25.88
CA GLN A 112 8.23 6.10 -25.72
C GLN A 112 9.24 6.08 -24.58
N GLY A 113 10.05 7.14 -24.44
CA GLY A 113 10.97 7.30 -23.32
C GLY A 113 10.23 7.35 -21.99
N LEU A 114 9.15 8.15 -21.92
CA LEU A 114 8.30 8.24 -20.73
C LEU A 114 7.75 6.86 -20.34
N TRP A 115 7.19 6.11 -21.29
CA TRP A 115 6.73 4.74 -21.04
C TRP A 115 7.85 3.84 -20.48
N PHE A 116 9.03 3.87 -21.11
CA PHE A 116 10.19 3.07 -20.72
C PHE A 116 10.63 3.37 -19.28
N TYR A 117 10.72 4.64 -18.89
CA TYR A 117 11.11 5.02 -17.53
C TYR A 117 10.06 4.64 -16.48
N CYS A 118 8.78 4.61 -16.84
CA CYS A 118 7.71 4.19 -15.93
C CYS A 118 7.69 2.68 -15.67
N GLN A 119 8.18 1.85 -16.60
CA GLN A 119 8.12 0.38 -16.52
C GLN A 119 8.56 -0.22 -15.17
N PRO A 120 9.71 0.16 -14.57
CA PRO A 120 10.19 -0.46 -13.34
C PRO A 120 9.24 -0.29 -12.16
N MET A 121 8.48 0.80 -12.14
CA MET A 121 7.58 1.13 -11.04
C MET A 121 6.19 0.51 -11.20
N MET A 122 5.82 0.14 -12.43
CA MET A 122 4.47 -0.38 -12.72
C MET A 122 4.14 -1.64 -11.94
N GLY A 123 5.05 -2.63 -11.90
CA GLY A 123 4.82 -3.88 -11.18
C GLY A 123 4.63 -3.65 -9.68
N SER A 124 5.50 -2.80 -9.10
CA SER A 124 5.46 -2.41 -7.69
C SER A 124 4.16 -1.68 -7.33
N MET A 125 3.78 -0.67 -8.12
CA MET A 125 2.53 0.07 -7.94
C MET A 125 1.29 -0.80 -8.06
N GLN A 126 1.24 -1.69 -9.06
CA GLN A 126 0.11 -2.60 -9.25
C GLN A 126 -0.02 -3.60 -8.10
N ALA A 127 1.09 -4.17 -7.63
CA ALA A 127 1.09 -5.08 -6.50
C ALA A 127 0.59 -4.42 -5.21
N LEU A 128 1.07 -3.20 -4.92
CA LEU A 128 0.60 -2.41 -3.77
C LEU A 128 -0.87 -2.04 -3.90
N SER A 129 -1.32 -1.60 -5.08
CA SER A 129 -2.73 -1.28 -5.32
C SER A 129 -3.65 -2.48 -5.05
N THR A 130 -3.21 -3.69 -5.42
CA THR A 130 -3.95 -4.94 -5.18
C THR A 130 -4.07 -5.23 -3.68
N VAL A 131 -2.99 -5.04 -2.92
CA VAL A 131 -3.03 -5.18 -1.46
C VAL A 131 -4.00 -4.18 -0.85
N ILE A 132 -3.88 -2.90 -1.21
CA ILE A 132 -4.72 -1.82 -0.65
C ILE A 132 -6.21 -2.04 -0.96
N ARG A 133 -6.56 -2.48 -2.17
CA ARG A 133 -7.95 -2.83 -2.51
C ARG A 133 -8.47 -3.93 -1.61
N LYS A 134 -7.68 -4.98 -1.35
CA LYS A 134 -8.06 -6.10 -0.47
C LYS A 134 -8.16 -5.67 1.00
N VAL A 135 -7.27 -4.77 1.47
CA VAL A 135 -7.34 -4.20 2.83
C VAL A 135 -8.62 -3.37 2.99
N SER A 136 -8.93 -2.52 2.01
CA SER A 136 -10.07 -1.60 2.07
C SER A 136 -11.40 -2.35 1.93
N ALA A 137 -11.49 -3.35 1.07
CA ALA A 137 -12.70 -4.14 0.87
C ALA A 137 -13.11 -4.95 2.11
N ASN A 138 -12.13 -5.48 2.85
CA ASN A 138 -12.39 -6.34 4.00
C ASN A 138 -12.21 -5.63 5.36
N ASN A 139 -11.88 -4.34 5.35
CA ASN A 139 -11.52 -3.57 6.55
C ASN A 139 -10.46 -4.29 7.40
N TYR A 140 -9.42 -4.84 6.77
CA TYR A 140 -8.35 -5.52 7.49
C TYR A 140 -7.58 -4.56 8.40
N ALA A 141 -7.23 -5.02 9.59
CA ALA A 141 -6.44 -4.33 10.59
C ALA A 141 -5.48 -5.30 11.29
N GLY A 142 -4.42 -4.78 11.92
CA GLY A 142 -3.46 -5.59 12.66
C GLY A 142 -2.83 -6.73 11.84
N SER A 143 -2.84 -7.93 12.41
CA SER A 143 -2.23 -9.14 11.82
C SER A 143 -2.84 -9.57 10.48
N ALA A 144 -4.09 -9.20 10.19
CA ALA A 144 -4.72 -9.49 8.90
C ALA A 144 -4.00 -8.79 7.74
N VAL A 145 -3.49 -7.59 7.97
CA VAL A 145 -2.72 -6.81 6.97
C VAL A 145 -1.35 -7.46 6.72
N LEU A 146 -0.69 -7.92 7.78
CA LEU A 146 0.58 -8.65 7.69
C LEU A 146 0.43 -9.97 6.90
N ASN A 147 -0.60 -10.75 7.23
CA ASN A 147 -0.90 -11.99 6.52
C ASN A 147 -1.18 -11.74 5.04
N LEU A 148 -1.91 -10.67 4.72
CA LEU A 148 -2.20 -10.29 3.36
C LEU A 148 -0.92 -9.91 2.59
N LEU A 149 -0.10 -9.03 3.15
CA LEU A 149 1.18 -8.61 2.53
C LEU A 149 2.08 -9.83 2.27
N GLN A 150 2.18 -10.73 3.24
CA GLN A 150 2.98 -11.94 3.11
C GLN A 150 2.40 -12.93 2.09
N SER A 151 1.07 -13.10 2.05
CA SER A 151 0.42 -13.93 1.04
C SER A 151 0.67 -13.39 -0.38
N GLN A 152 0.64 -12.05 -0.54
CA GLN A 152 0.91 -11.40 -1.81
C GLN A 152 2.39 -11.53 -2.20
N ALA A 153 3.32 -11.38 -1.24
CA ALA A 153 4.75 -11.57 -1.49
C ALA A 153 5.07 -13.00 -1.98
N LYS A 154 4.40 -14.02 -1.42
CA LYS A 154 4.49 -15.41 -1.88
C LYS A 154 3.90 -15.62 -3.27
N ALA A 155 2.75 -14.99 -3.56
CA ALA A 155 2.11 -15.08 -4.87
C ALA A 155 2.96 -14.46 -5.99
N VAL A 156 3.81 -13.49 -5.66
CA VAL A 156 4.67 -12.76 -6.59
C VAL A 156 6.13 -13.25 -6.51
N ALA A 157 6.36 -14.52 -6.15
CA ALA A 157 7.71 -15.07 -5.98
C ALA A 157 8.62 -14.97 -7.23
N GLY A 158 8.03 -14.82 -8.43
CA GLY A 158 8.76 -14.65 -9.69
C GLY A 158 9.33 -13.24 -9.92
N ASP A 159 8.83 -12.20 -9.25
CA ASP A 159 9.33 -10.83 -9.36
C ASP A 159 10.06 -10.44 -8.08
N SER A 160 11.40 -10.46 -8.14
CA SER A 160 12.26 -10.18 -6.99
C SER A 160 12.15 -8.76 -6.48
N ALA A 161 11.87 -7.78 -7.37
CA ALA A 161 11.74 -6.39 -6.99
C ALA A 161 10.44 -6.18 -6.19
N VAL A 162 9.32 -6.67 -6.72
CA VAL A 162 8.01 -6.58 -6.04
C VAL A 162 8.02 -7.37 -4.73
N ARG A 163 8.61 -8.57 -4.72
CA ARG A 163 8.75 -9.35 -3.48
C ARG A 163 9.54 -8.58 -2.42
N SER A 164 10.69 -8.02 -2.78
CA SER A 164 11.51 -7.25 -1.83
C SER A 164 10.79 -6.03 -1.28
N LEU A 165 9.96 -5.38 -2.11
CA LEU A 165 9.12 -4.27 -1.69
C LEU A 165 8.06 -4.71 -0.67
N LEU A 166 7.33 -5.79 -0.96
CA LEU A 166 6.30 -6.31 -0.06
C LEU A 166 6.91 -6.81 1.26
N GLU A 167 8.11 -7.40 1.23
CA GLU A 167 8.86 -7.78 2.43
C GLU A 167 9.25 -6.55 3.27
N LYS A 168 9.73 -5.47 2.65
CA LYS A 168 10.01 -4.21 3.36
C LYS A 168 8.75 -3.62 4.02
N MET A 169 7.62 -3.62 3.31
CA MET A 169 6.34 -3.16 3.85
C MET A 169 5.89 -4.04 5.02
N THR A 170 6.04 -5.36 4.90
CA THR A 170 5.73 -6.33 5.96
C THR A 170 6.60 -6.09 7.18
N HIS A 171 7.91 -5.90 7.01
CA HIS A 171 8.84 -5.65 8.11
C HIS A 171 8.46 -4.37 8.88
N SER A 172 8.17 -3.27 8.17
CA SER A 172 7.73 -2.02 8.80
C SER A 172 6.45 -2.21 9.63
N ALA A 173 5.45 -2.88 9.06
CA ALA A 173 4.18 -3.15 9.73
C ALA A 173 4.34 -4.13 10.92
N SER A 174 5.20 -5.15 10.79
CA SER A 174 5.51 -6.12 11.83
C SER A 174 6.23 -5.49 13.01
N ASN A 175 7.10 -4.50 12.80
CA ASN A 175 7.78 -3.78 13.89
C ASN A 175 6.77 -3.07 14.80
N ALA A 176 5.72 -2.47 14.22
CA ALA A 176 4.63 -1.87 15.00
C ALA A 176 3.86 -2.94 15.80
N TYR A 177 3.55 -4.09 15.18
CA TYR A 177 2.88 -5.21 15.87
C TYR A 177 3.74 -5.80 17.00
N LEU A 178 5.04 -5.97 16.76
CA LEU A 178 6.00 -6.49 17.75
C LEU A 178 6.15 -5.55 18.94
N SER A 179 6.09 -4.23 18.74
CA SER A 179 6.15 -3.28 19.85
C SER A 179 5.01 -3.46 20.87
N ILE A 180 3.81 -3.83 20.40
CA ILE A 180 2.66 -4.17 21.26
C ILE A 180 2.93 -5.48 22.00
N LEU A 181 3.45 -6.48 21.28
CA LEU A 181 3.76 -7.80 21.81
C LEU A 181 4.89 -7.75 22.86
N GLU A 182 5.92 -6.94 22.64
CA GLU A 182 7.03 -6.77 23.58
C GLU A 182 6.55 -6.13 24.89
N ARG A 183 5.75 -5.06 24.83
CA ARG A 183 5.18 -4.45 26.05
C ARG A 183 4.30 -5.43 26.81
N TRP A 184 3.53 -6.26 26.09
CA TRP A 184 2.77 -7.32 26.74
C TRP A 184 3.66 -8.41 27.36
N ILE A 185 4.71 -8.84 26.67
CA ILE A 185 5.64 -9.86 27.17
C ILE A 185 6.46 -9.37 28.35
N TYR A 186 6.89 -8.11 28.39
CA TYR A 186 7.78 -7.62 29.44
C TYR A 186 7.02 -6.94 30.58
N GLU A 187 6.06 -6.08 30.26
CA GLU A 187 5.33 -5.26 31.24
C GLU A 187 4.01 -5.90 31.67
N GLY A 188 3.50 -6.89 30.91
CA GLY A 188 2.19 -7.50 31.16
C GLY A 188 1.02 -6.58 30.81
N VAL A 189 1.28 -5.44 30.15
CA VAL A 189 0.29 -4.45 29.74
C VAL A 189 0.02 -4.59 28.26
N ILE A 190 -1.25 -4.68 27.88
CA ILE A 190 -1.68 -4.59 26.48
C ILE A 190 -2.03 -3.13 26.21
N ASP A 191 -1.12 -2.40 25.56
CA ASP A 191 -1.38 -1.04 25.08
C ASP A 191 -1.84 -1.09 23.62
N ASP A 192 -3.09 -1.53 23.44
CA ASP A 192 -3.73 -1.71 22.13
C ASP A 192 -4.97 -0.79 22.02
N PRO A 193 -4.78 0.52 21.77
CA PRO A 193 -5.88 1.48 21.67
C PRO A 193 -6.84 1.18 20.51
N TYR A 194 -6.46 0.32 19.57
CA TYR A 194 -7.20 0.05 18.35
C TYR A 194 -7.73 -1.40 18.23
N GLY A 195 -7.45 -2.28 19.19
CA GLY A 195 -7.90 -3.66 19.16
C GLY A 195 -7.26 -4.51 18.06
N GLU A 196 -6.02 -4.20 17.67
CA GLU A 196 -5.28 -4.91 16.61
C GLU A 196 -4.60 -6.19 17.08
N PHE A 197 -4.38 -6.34 18.39
CA PHE A 197 -3.70 -7.48 18.97
C PHE A 197 -4.65 -8.68 19.06
N PHE A 198 -4.15 -9.86 18.72
CA PHE A 198 -4.96 -11.10 18.72
C PHE A 198 -5.44 -11.50 20.13
N ILE A 199 -4.88 -10.89 21.18
CA ILE A 199 -5.21 -11.14 22.57
C ILE A 199 -5.89 -9.90 23.14
N ALA A 200 -7.17 -10.03 23.51
CA ALA A 200 -7.93 -8.96 24.16
C ALA A 200 -8.06 -9.23 25.66
N GLU A 201 -7.97 -8.18 26.49
CA GLU A 201 -8.17 -8.29 27.93
C GLU A 201 -9.66 -8.49 28.25
N ASN A 202 -10.03 -9.64 28.82
CA ASN A 202 -11.39 -9.92 29.23
C ASN A 202 -11.65 -9.35 30.65
N LYS A 203 -12.15 -8.11 30.71
CA LYS A 203 -12.45 -7.39 31.97
C LYS A 203 -13.51 -8.07 32.87
N SER A 204 -14.19 -9.11 32.39
CA SER A 204 -15.18 -9.89 33.16
C SER A 204 -14.56 -10.91 34.11
N LEU A 205 -13.29 -11.25 33.93
CA LEU A 205 -12.60 -12.25 34.75
C LEU A 205 -11.88 -11.56 35.91
N GLN A 206 -12.56 -11.44 37.06
CA GLN A 206 -11.93 -11.01 38.29
C GLN A 206 -10.76 -11.94 38.64
N LYS A 207 -9.57 -11.34 38.72
CA LYS A 207 -8.46 -11.74 39.60
C LYS A 207 -7.97 -13.18 39.41
N ILE A 208 -7.41 -13.47 38.24
CA ILE A 208 -6.10 -14.12 38.03
C ILE A 208 -5.74 -13.80 36.58
N MET A 209 -4.47 -13.52 36.34
CA MET A 209 -3.82 -13.29 35.05
C MET A 209 -4.11 -14.44 34.05
N MET A 210 -5.31 -14.48 33.47
CA MET A 210 -5.76 -15.50 32.51
C MET A 210 -6.31 -14.82 31.26
N LEU A 211 -5.60 -15.04 30.16
CA LEU A 211 -5.88 -14.46 28.85
C LEU A 211 -6.86 -15.38 28.13
N SER A 212 -7.94 -14.82 27.59
CA SER A 212 -8.92 -15.55 26.78
C SER A 212 -8.64 -15.25 25.32
N ILE A 213 -8.26 -16.28 24.56
CA ILE A 213 -8.28 -16.27 23.10
C ILE A 213 -9.61 -16.89 22.69
N GLY A 214 -10.27 -16.30 21.68
CA GLY A 214 -11.64 -16.58 21.26
C GLY A 214 -12.14 -18.00 21.53
N GLY A 215 -13.19 -18.10 22.35
CA GLY A 215 -13.96 -19.34 22.59
C GLY A 215 -13.12 -20.51 23.15
N ASN A 216 -13.03 -20.60 24.47
CA ASN A 216 -12.65 -21.79 25.24
C ASN A 216 -11.20 -22.33 25.16
N VAL A 217 -10.21 -21.56 24.68
CA VAL A 217 -8.81 -21.98 24.83
C VAL A 217 -8.03 -21.01 25.73
N ILE A 218 -7.76 -21.47 26.95
CA ILE A 218 -6.90 -20.80 27.93
C ILE A 218 -5.45 -21.18 27.59
N VAL A 219 -4.67 -20.25 27.04
CA VAL A 219 -3.25 -20.47 26.75
C VAL A 219 -2.42 -19.74 27.79
N SER A 220 -1.63 -20.50 28.58
CA SER A 220 -0.68 -19.93 29.53
C SER A 220 0.39 -19.12 28.79
N ARG A 221 0.83 -17.99 29.38
CA ARG A 221 1.93 -17.13 28.89
C ARG A 221 3.17 -17.94 28.48
N ARG A 222 3.44 -19.07 29.16
CA ARG A 222 4.53 -20.00 28.83
C ARG A 222 4.31 -20.79 27.54
N THR A 223 3.07 -21.20 27.26
CA THR A 223 2.71 -21.98 26.09
C THR A 223 2.75 -21.11 24.82
N PHE A 224 2.34 -19.85 24.93
CA PHE A 224 2.40 -18.89 23.82
C PHE A 224 3.85 -18.52 23.45
N LEU A 225 4.72 -18.32 24.44
CA LEU A 225 6.15 -18.08 24.23
C LEU A 225 6.85 -19.25 23.53
N ALA A 226 6.49 -20.50 23.87
CA ALA A 226 7.02 -21.69 23.21
C ALA A 226 6.60 -21.78 21.73
N SER A 227 5.40 -21.31 21.38
CA SER A 227 4.92 -21.27 19.99
C SER A 227 5.54 -20.11 19.19
N LEU A 228 5.78 -18.96 19.84
CA LEU A 228 6.37 -17.78 19.19
C LEU A 228 7.87 -17.99 18.88
N GLN A 229 8.58 -18.73 19.74
CA GLN A 229 9.99 -19.08 19.50
C GLN A 229 10.16 -20.04 18.31
N ILE A 230 9.13 -20.81 17.95
CA ILE A 230 9.10 -21.63 16.73
C ILE A 230 8.84 -20.78 15.48
N LEU A 231 8.03 -19.72 15.59
CA LEU A 231 7.75 -18.80 14.47
C LEU A 231 8.89 -17.82 14.17
N LEU A 232 9.65 -17.41 15.19
CA LEU A 232 10.79 -16.50 15.03
C LEU A 232 12.08 -17.20 14.60
N VAL A 233 12.17 -18.54 14.67
CA VAL A 233 13.34 -19.32 14.22
C VAL A 233 13.25 -19.71 12.72
N GLN A 234 12.15 -19.38 12.04
CA GLN A 234 12.04 -19.54 10.57
C GLN A 234 12.32 -18.24 9.78
N TYR A 235 12.90 -17.22 10.42
CA TYR A 235 13.49 -16.05 9.78
C TYR A 235 14.95 -15.88 10.17
#